data_AF-A0A3C1I2M2-F1
#
_entry.id   AF-A0A3C1I2M2-F1
#
_cell.length_a   1.000
_cell.length_b   1.000
_cell.length_c   1.000
_cell.angle_alpha   90.00
_cell.angle_beta   90.00
_cell.angle_gamma   90.00
#
_symmetry.space_group_name_H-M   'P 1'
#
loop_
_entity.id
_entity.type
_entity.pdbx_description
1 polymer ?
#
loop_
_entity_poly.entity_id
_entity_poly.type
_entity_poly.pdbx_seq_one_letter_code
_entity_poly.pdbx_strand_id
1 'polypeptide(L)'
;MRNTRGFIAEDRPDLVEEWHTTANEGNTPDNVRVGSDKFIIWCCNECGHIWENQAKSRALKNTGCPKCHERYNVSFPELAIYYYIKQVFNDAQLNTDIERLGKYKSVDVLIESLNLVIEYDGGHTHREKFEMDREKSCLIIENGYDLIRVRDNGLAPLKIDGVWEYLYERRDSNETVGEMIKQVLLIIDKQYKGLTKNIKKVIEVINVGVDTIPILAQIPPIIEKDNLLEDFPEVEQIWDYDRNYPLRPEHFKKYSNFKVWFTCEQEHNSLVQIGSKMQGHGCRVCQGQVAREDYNLELLFPEIAREWNADLNKDSPDFYLPFSNKKVYWDCPKCKSTYDKMINERTGNGENCPYCSGKRVNDTNCLSTTHPELAKEWHYKENGNLTPEKVTKGEHKKVFWICEKGHSYSAYIYRRAGENGTGCPTCYELYGRSSRRRVKRENSLAMKKPEVAKQWHPTKNGKSPFEVGAYARKEYWWLCEKCGHEWEASPNSRRSLKCKSCKSKVNARGWR
;
A
#
# COMPACT_ATOMS: atom_id res chain seq x y z
N MET A 1 7.47 -40.26 -53.35
CA MET A 1 7.93 -39.01 -54.01
C MET A 1 9.44 -38.95 -53.89
N ARG A 2 10.18 -38.77 -54.98
CA ARG A 2 11.64 -38.58 -54.92
C ARG A 2 11.92 -37.30 -54.12
N ASN A 3 12.72 -37.39 -53.06
CA ASN A 3 13.03 -36.28 -52.16
C ASN A 3 13.91 -35.25 -52.91
N THR A 4 13.32 -34.14 -53.34
CA THR A 4 13.98 -33.06 -54.10
C THR A 4 14.74 -32.06 -53.23
N ARG A 5 14.86 -32.31 -51.91
CA ARG A 5 15.47 -31.37 -50.95
C ARG A 5 16.98 -31.57 -50.82
N GLY A 6 17.70 -30.50 -50.46
CA GLY A 6 19.16 -30.48 -50.33
C GLY A 6 19.68 -31.33 -49.17
N PHE A 7 21.00 -31.33 -49.01
CA PHE A 7 21.67 -31.97 -47.89
C PHE A 7 21.60 -31.11 -46.63
N ILE A 8 21.72 -31.71 -45.45
CA ILE A 8 21.60 -30.98 -44.18
C ILE A 8 22.68 -29.90 -44.05
N ALA A 9 23.91 -30.17 -44.49
CA ALA A 9 24.99 -29.18 -44.49
C ALA A 9 24.67 -27.89 -45.27
N GLU A 10 23.90 -28.02 -46.36
CA GLU A 10 23.57 -26.90 -47.25
C GLU A 10 22.31 -26.16 -46.79
N ASP A 11 21.23 -26.91 -46.50
CA ASP A 11 19.90 -26.35 -46.23
C ASP A 11 19.70 -26.00 -44.74
N ARG A 12 20.46 -26.63 -43.83
CA ARG A 12 20.36 -26.47 -42.37
C ARG A 12 21.76 -26.48 -41.72
N PRO A 13 22.65 -25.52 -42.07
CA PRO A 13 24.01 -25.47 -41.54
C PRO A 13 24.03 -25.30 -40.01
N ASP A 14 22.98 -24.72 -39.43
CA ASP A 14 22.78 -24.61 -37.99
C ASP A 14 22.73 -25.97 -37.27
N LEU A 15 22.34 -27.03 -37.97
CA LEU A 15 22.23 -28.38 -37.42
C LEU A 15 23.52 -29.20 -37.55
N VAL A 16 24.53 -28.69 -38.25
CA VAL A 16 25.84 -29.36 -38.40
C VAL A 16 26.54 -29.46 -37.05
N GLU A 17 26.42 -28.43 -36.23
CA GLU A 17 27.05 -28.38 -34.90
C GLU A 17 26.36 -29.34 -33.92
N GLU A 18 25.05 -29.59 -34.10
CA GLU A 18 24.31 -30.59 -33.31
C GLU A 18 24.54 -32.03 -33.82
N TRP A 19 25.31 -32.24 -34.89
CA TRP A 19 25.56 -33.57 -35.44
C TRP A 19 26.58 -34.32 -34.59
N HIS A 20 26.19 -35.47 -34.01
CA HIS A 20 27.13 -36.23 -33.19
C HIS A 20 28.26 -36.80 -34.06
N THR A 21 29.51 -36.46 -33.72
CA THR A 21 30.68 -36.61 -34.60
C THR A 21 31.12 -38.06 -34.86
N THR A 22 30.80 -38.99 -33.96
CA THR A 22 31.31 -40.38 -34.04
C THR A 22 30.24 -41.47 -34.03
N ALA A 23 28.97 -41.13 -33.86
CA ALA A 23 27.93 -42.12 -33.56
C ALA A 23 27.00 -42.45 -34.75
N ASN A 24 27.19 -41.81 -35.90
CA ASN A 24 26.23 -41.85 -37.02
C ASN A 24 26.59 -42.84 -38.15
N GLU A 25 27.49 -43.81 -37.92
CA GLU A 25 27.81 -44.92 -38.84
C GLU A 25 27.99 -44.51 -40.33
N GLY A 26 28.76 -43.45 -40.59
CA GLY A 26 29.04 -42.95 -41.95
C GLY A 26 27.97 -42.02 -42.54
N ASN A 27 26.90 -41.73 -41.82
CA ASN A 27 25.97 -40.65 -42.15
C ASN A 27 26.56 -39.29 -41.71
N THR A 28 26.73 -38.38 -42.66
CA THR A 28 27.27 -37.02 -42.44
C THR A 28 26.24 -35.97 -42.86
N PRO A 29 26.34 -34.73 -42.35
CA PRO A 29 25.49 -33.63 -42.79
C PRO A 29 25.51 -33.41 -44.32
N ASP A 30 26.62 -33.71 -44.98
CA ASP A 30 26.82 -33.57 -46.43
C ASP A 30 26.17 -34.70 -47.25
N ASN A 31 25.82 -35.84 -46.63
CA ASN A 31 25.29 -37.01 -47.35
C ASN A 31 23.86 -37.41 -46.93
N VAL A 32 23.29 -36.78 -45.90
CA VAL A 32 21.91 -36.95 -45.47
C VAL A 32 21.07 -35.77 -45.93
N ARG A 33 19.98 -36.05 -46.66
CA ARG A 33 19.01 -35.02 -47.07
C ARG A 33 18.12 -34.60 -45.92
N VAL A 34 17.72 -33.32 -45.89
CA VAL A 34 16.84 -32.74 -44.85
C VAL A 34 15.54 -33.55 -44.68
N GLY A 35 14.97 -34.08 -45.77
CA GLY A 35 13.75 -34.90 -45.73
C GLY A 35 13.95 -36.40 -45.50
N SER A 36 15.12 -36.84 -45.05
CA SER A 36 15.41 -38.27 -44.89
C SER A 36 14.70 -38.90 -43.68
N ASP A 37 14.28 -40.15 -43.84
CA ASP A 37 13.77 -40.99 -42.75
C ASP A 37 14.87 -41.64 -41.89
N LYS A 38 16.15 -41.42 -42.25
CA LYS A 38 17.30 -41.93 -41.50
C LYS A 38 17.28 -41.39 -40.08
N PHE A 39 17.52 -42.27 -39.10
CA PHE A 39 17.75 -41.89 -37.72
C PHE A 39 19.19 -41.40 -37.58
N ILE A 40 19.32 -40.23 -36.97
CA ILE A 40 20.57 -39.54 -36.72
C ILE A 40 20.65 -39.31 -35.22
N ILE A 41 21.84 -39.54 -34.66
CA ILE A 41 22.22 -39.20 -33.31
C ILE A 41 22.66 -37.74 -33.30
N TRP A 42 21.92 -36.94 -32.55
CA TRP A 42 22.13 -35.51 -32.34
C TRP A 42 22.75 -35.30 -30.96
N CYS A 43 23.56 -34.26 -30.82
CA CYS A 43 24.10 -33.77 -29.56
C CYS A 43 23.62 -32.34 -29.37
N CYS A 44 22.99 -32.04 -28.24
CA CYS A 44 22.43 -30.72 -28.01
C CYS A 44 23.55 -29.78 -27.62
N ASN A 45 23.77 -28.73 -28.41
CA ASN A 45 24.81 -27.75 -28.12
C ASN A 45 24.60 -27.04 -26.78
N GLU A 46 23.34 -26.89 -26.35
CA GLU A 46 22.98 -26.20 -25.10
C GLU A 46 23.18 -27.05 -23.84
N CYS A 47 22.83 -28.34 -23.89
CA CYS A 47 22.81 -29.19 -22.68
C CYS A 47 23.65 -30.46 -22.77
N GLY A 48 24.35 -30.68 -23.88
CA GLY A 48 25.13 -31.89 -24.16
C GLY A 48 24.31 -33.17 -24.26
N HIS A 49 22.97 -33.08 -24.31
CA HIS A 49 22.13 -34.25 -24.41
C HIS A 49 22.30 -34.93 -25.76
N ILE A 50 22.55 -36.24 -25.74
CA ILE A 50 22.67 -37.06 -26.94
C ILE A 50 21.35 -37.80 -27.13
N TRP A 51 20.72 -37.66 -28.30
CA TRP A 51 19.48 -38.35 -28.61
C TRP A 51 19.39 -38.78 -30.07
N GLU A 52 18.65 -39.85 -30.34
CA GLU A 52 18.40 -40.34 -31.68
C GLU A 52 17.03 -39.85 -32.19
N ASN A 53 16.98 -39.30 -33.40
CA ASN A 53 15.73 -38.96 -34.07
C ASN A 53 15.89 -38.93 -35.60
N GLN A 54 14.78 -39.04 -36.33
CA GLN A 54 14.78 -38.97 -37.80
C GLN A 54 15.27 -37.59 -38.28
N ALA A 55 16.12 -37.59 -39.31
CA ALA A 55 16.62 -36.39 -39.97
C ALA A 55 15.49 -35.43 -40.38
N LYS A 56 14.42 -35.95 -40.99
CA LYS A 56 13.23 -35.14 -41.33
C LYS A 56 12.53 -34.51 -40.12
N SER A 57 12.53 -35.17 -38.98
CA SER A 57 11.90 -34.62 -37.76
C SER A 57 12.73 -33.46 -37.24
N ARG A 58 14.06 -33.64 -37.10
CA ARG A 58 14.95 -32.58 -36.63
C ARG A 58 15.06 -31.41 -37.62
N ALA A 59 15.20 -31.70 -38.91
CA ALA A 59 15.59 -30.70 -39.91
C ALA A 59 14.41 -30.07 -40.68
N LEU A 60 13.27 -30.74 -40.83
CA LEU A 60 12.07 -30.15 -41.45
C LEU A 60 11.01 -29.72 -40.45
N LYS A 61 10.76 -30.55 -39.43
CA LYS A 61 9.77 -30.21 -38.39
C LYS A 61 10.38 -29.36 -37.27
N ASN A 62 11.69 -29.11 -37.35
CA ASN A 62 12.46 -28.34 -36.40
C ASN A 62 12.30 -28.82 -34.94
N THR A 63 12.13 -30.12 -34.71
CA THR A 63 11.96 -30.67 -33.37
C THR A 63 13.28 -30.59 -32.60
N GLY A 64 13.33 -29.79 -31.52
CA GLY A 64 14.55 -29.62 -30.72
C GLY A 64 14.93 -30.83 -29.85
N CYS A 65 15.95 -30.65 -29.02
CA CYS A 65 16.38 -31.65 -28.04
C CYS A 65 15.23 -32.03 -27.09
N PRO A 66 14.86 -33.32 -26.96
CA PRO A 66 13.74 -33.74 -26.13
C PRO A 66 14.00 -33.55 -24.62
N LYS A 67 15.24 -33.70 -24.15
CA LYS A 67 15.62 -33.38 -22.77
C LYS A 67 15.55 -31.89 -22.47
N CYS A 68 15.89 -31.04 -23.45
CA CYS A 68 15.54 -29.64 -23.34
C CYS A 68 14.03 -29.53 -23.28
N HIS A 69 13.29 -30.15 -24.22
CA HIS A 69 11.83 -30.07 -24.31
C HIS A 69 11.09 -30.44 -23.02
N GLU A 70 11.59 -31.43 -22.26
CA GLU A 70 11.05 -31.82 -20.94
C GLU A 70 11.27 -30.77 -19.84
N ARG A 71 12.34 -29.96 -19.92
CA ARG A 71 12.61 -28.84 -18.99
C ARG A 71 11.62 -27.67 -19.13
N TYR A 72 10.75 -27.66 -20.15
CA TYR A 72 9.81 -26.55 -20.44
C TYR A 72 8.40 -26.74 -19.87
N ASN A 73 8.13 -27.83 -19.16
CA ASN A 73 6.88 -28.00 -18.40
C ASN A 73 6.93 -27.33 -17.01
N VAL A 74 7.98 -26.56 -16.72
CA VAL A 74 8.19 -25.89 -15.44
C VAL A 74 7.47 -24.54 -15.47
N SER A 75 6.64 -24.27 -14.46
CA SER A 75 5.92 -23.00 -14.39
C SER A 75 6.83 -21.85 -13.93
N PHE A 76 6.47 -20.60 -14.27
CA PHE A 76 7.25 -19.43 -13.83
C PHE A 76 7.41 -19.36 -12.29
N PRO A 77 6.37 -19.63 -11.47
CA PRO A 77 6.55 -19.72 -10.01
C PRO A 77 7.57 -20.77 -9.57
N GLU A 78 7.61 -21.95 -10.19
CA GLU A 78 8.62 -22.99 -9.90
C GLU A 78 10.03 -22.48 -10.22
N LEU A 79 10.23 -21.88 -11.40
CA LEU A 79 11.51 -21.25 -11.77
C LEU A 79 11.91 -20.16 -10.79
N ALA A 80 10.95 -19.34 -10.34
CA ALA A 80 11.21 -18.26 -9.39
C ALA A 80 11.58 -18.81 -8.00
N ILE A 81 10.91 -19.86 -7.51
CA ILE A 81 11.30 -20.56 -6.28
C ILE A 81 12.73 -21.06 -6.41
N TYR A 82 13.02 -21.81 -7.47
CA TYR A 82 14.34 -22.37 -7.73
C TYR A 82 15.44 -21.30 -7.75
N TYR A 83 15.19 -20.18 -8.44
CA TYR A 83 16.14 -19.07 -8.57
C TYR A 83 16.62 -18.53 -7.23
N TYR A 84 15.71 -18.26 -6.29
CA TYR A 84 16.09 -17.73 -4.97
C TYR A 84 16.54 -18.80 -3.99
N ILE A 85 15.98 -20.01 -4.07
CA ILE A 85 16.44 -21.15 -3.26
C ILE A 85 17.91 -21.45 -3.57
N LYS A 86 18.30 -21.43 -4.85
CA LYS A 86 19.68 -21.70 -5.28
C LYS A 86 20.71 -20.69 -4.75
N GLN A 87 20.28 -19.47 -4.42
CA GLN A 87 21.14 -18.44 -3.80
C GLN A 87 21.45 -18.74 -2.33
N VAL A 88 20.62 -19.57 -1.68
CA VAL A 88 20.86 -20.05 -0.32
C VAL A 88 21.52 -21.44 -0.36
N PHE A 89 21.11 -22.29 -1.30
CA PHE A 89 21.48 -23.69 -1.42
C PHE A 89 22.02 -24.01 -2.82
N ASN A 90 23.34 -24.03 -2.98
CA ASN A 90 23.99 -24.26 -4.28
C ASN A 90 23.70 -25.66 -4.86
N ASP A 91 23.35 -26.61 -3.99
CA ASP A 91 22.97 -28.00 -4.29
C ASP A 91 21.48 -28.16 -4.66
N ALA A 92 20.71 -27.06 -4.72
CA ALA A 92 19.34 -27.11 -5.18
C ALA A 92 19.23 -27.54 -6.66
N GLN A 93 18.30 -28.45 -6.95
CA GLN A 93 18.04 -29.00 -8.27
C GLN A 93 16.58 -28.80 -8.69
N LEU A 94 16.36 -28.47 -9.96
CA LEU A 94 15.04 -28.21 -10.55
C LEU A 94 14.55 -29.45 -11.31
N ASN A 95 13.27 -29.79 -11.16
CA ASN A 95 12.59 -30.90 -11.85
C ASN A 95 13.39 -32.21 -11.75
N THR A 96 13.66 -32.62 -10.51
CA THR A 96 14.58 -33.72 -10.21
C THR A 96 13.83 -35.04 -10.15
N ASP A 97 14.33 -36.05 -10.87
CA ASP A 97 13.76 -37.39 -10.81
C ASP A 97 14.16 -38.12 -9.53
N ILE A 98 13.17 -38.67 -8.83
CA ILE A 98 13.39 -39.54 -7.66
C ILE A 98 12.82 -40.91 -8.00
N GLU A 99 13.69 -41.85 -8.38
CA GLU A 99 13.33 -43.19 -8.90
C GLU A 99 12.31 -43.93 -8.01
N ARG A 100 12.40 -43.75 -6.69
CA ARG A 100 11.54 -44.41 -5.70
C ARG A 100 10.11 -43.85 -5.62
N LEU A 101 9.81 -42.75 -6.30
CA LEU A 101 8.45 -42.18 -6.37
C LEU A 101 7.58 -42.85 -7.46
N GLY A 102 8.11 -43.83 -8.19
CA GLY A 102 7.36 -44.70 -9.09
C GLY A 102 6.72 -43.91 -10.26
N LYS A 103 5.39 -43.83 -10.29
CA LYS A 103 4.67 -43.12 -11.37
C LYS A 103 4.87 -41.59 -11.30
N TYR A 104 5.24 -41.06 -10.14
CA TYR A 104 5.52 -39.63 -9.92
C TYR A 104 7.02 -39.39 -10.10
N LYS A 105 7.46 -39.34 -11.35
CA LYS A 105 8.89 -39.41 -11.67
C LYS A 105 9.71 -38.26 -11.07
N SER A 106 9.17 -37.03 -11.06
CA SER A 106 9.93 -35.84 -10.67
C SER A 106 9.26 -34.97 -9.59
N VAL A 107 10.11 -34.20 -8.91
CA VAL A 107 9.74 -33.15 -7.95
C VAL A 107 10.22 -31.78 -8.42
N ASP A 108 9.50 -30.71 -8.05
CA ASP A 108 9.75 -29.38 -8.63
C ASP A 108 11.11 -28.80 -8.21
N VAL A 109 11.42 -28.80 -6.91
CA VAL A 109 12.73 -28.41 -6.38
C VAL A 109 13.18 -29.38 -5.30
N LEU A 110 14.41 -29.92 -5.43
CA LEU A 110 15.08 -30.74 -4.43
C LEU A 110 16.29 -30.00 -3.85
N ILE A 111 16.42 -29.99 -2.53
CA ILE A 111 17.61 -29.52 -1.81
C ILE A 111 18.25 -30.74 -1.13
N GLU A 112 19.30 -31.28 -1.76
CA GLU A 112 19.91 -32.56 -1.33
C GLU A 112 20.46 -32.51 0.10
N SER A 113 21.12 -31.41 0.47
CA SER A 113 21.74 -31.21 1.79
C SER A 113 20.75 -31.22 2.95
N LEU A 114 19.47 -30.97 2.68
CA LEU A 114 18.40 -31.00 3.67
C LEU A 114 17.46 -32.21 3.52
N ASN A 115 17.61 -33.01 2.45
CA ASN A 115 16.58 -33.94 2.00
C ASN A 115 15.20 -33.27 1.93
N LEU A 116 15.15 -32.03 1.42
CA LEU A 116 13.94 -31.21 1.38
C LEU A 116 13.42 -31.10 -0.05
N VAL A 117 12.15 -31.42 -0.24
CA VAL A 117 11.41 -31.20 -1.48
C VAL A 117 10.48 -29.99 -1.32
N ILE A 118 10.41 -29.17 -2.38
CA ILE A 118 9.45 -28.08 -2.50
C ILE A 118 8.60 -28.33 -3.74
N GLU A 119 7.29 -28.36 -3.56
CA GLU A 119 6.30 -28.53 -4.64
C GLU A 119 5.45 -27.27 -4.79
N TYR A 120 5.18 -26.85 -6.02
CA TYR A 120 4.27 -25.75 -6.36
C TYR A 120 3.07 -26.28 -7.15
N ASP A 121 1.89 -26.23 -6.54
CA ASP A 121 0.66 -26.66 -7.17
C ASP A 121 -0.09 -25.48 -7.78
N GLY A 122 0.03 -25.29 -9.08
CA GLY A 122 -0.75 -24.28 -9.82
C GLY A 122 -2.25 -24.60 -9.79
N GLY A 123 -3.08 -23.63 -9.35
CA GLY A 123 -4.52 -23.85 -9.10
C GLY A 123 -5.33 -24.31 -10.31
N HIS A 124 -4.92 -23.93 -11.52
CA HIS A 124 -5.54 -24.42 -12.75
C HIS A 124 -5.16 -25.88 -13.05
N THR A 125 -3.88 -26.22 -12.88
CA THR A 125 -3.31 -27.53 -13.22
C THR A 125 -3.66 -28.61 -12.21
N HIS A 126 -3.93 -28.24 -10.95
CA HIS A 126 -4.15 -29.17 -9.83
C HIS A 126 -5.59 -29.20 -9.29
N ARG A 127 -6.54 -28.45 -9.87
CA ARG A 127 -7.93 -28.32 -9.37
C ARG A 127 -8.63 -29.66 -9.10
N GLU A 128 -8.36 -30.67 -9.93
CA GLU A 128 -9.00 -31.99 -9.87
C GLU A 128 -8.00 -33.11 -9.51
N LYS A 129 -6.83 -32.74 -8.97
CA LYS A 129 -5.73 -33.68 -8.67
C LYS A 129 -5.53 -33.90 -7.18
N PHE A 130 -6.49 -33.54 -6.33
CA PHE A 130 -6.38 -33.62 -4.87
C PHE A 130 -5.84 -34.96 -4.37
N GLU A 131 -6.43 -36.08 -4.80
CA GLU A 131 -5.99 -37.42 -4.39
C GLU A 131 -4.59 -37.77 -4.92
N MET A 132 -4.26 -37.33 -6.14
CA MET A 132 -2.94 -37.56 -6.73
C MET A 132 -1.85 -36.76 -6.02
N ASP A 133 -2.13 -35.50 -5.67
CA ASP A 133 -1.21 -34.63 -4.95
C ASP A 133 -0.99 -35.15 -3.53
N ARG A 134 -2.06 -35.69 -2.90
CA ARG A 134 -2.00 -36.34 -1.60
C ARG A 134 -1.15 -37.62 -1.65
N GLU A 135 -1.38 -38.49 -2.64
CA GLU A 135 -0.60 -39.71 -2.86
C GLU A 135 0.89 -39.40 -3.10
N LYS A 136 1.20 -38.43 -3.98
CA LYS A 136 2.58 -37.98 -4.23
C LYS A 136 3.24 -37.46 -2.95
N SER A 137 2.53 -36.65 -2.16
CA SER A 137 3.05 -36.07 -0.93
C SER A 137 3.37 -37.13 0.13
N CYS A 138 2.49 -38.14 0.30
CA CYS A 138 2.77 -39.27 1.20
C CYS A 138 4.02 -40.04 0.75
N LEU A 139 4.14 -40.34 -0.55
CA LEU A 139 5.30 -41.06 -1.08
C LEU A 139 6.62 -40.31 -0.87
N ILE A 140 6.63 -38.98 -1.00
CA ILE A 140 7.81 -38.15 -0.73
C ILE A 140 8.26 -38.31 0.72
N ILE A 141 7.32 -38.20 1.67
CA ILE A 141 7.61 -38.34 3.11
C ILE A 141 8.05 -39.78 3.45
N GLU A 142 7.35 -40.79 2.93
CA GLU A 142 7.68 -42.21 3.14
C GLU A 142 9.08 -42.56 2.63
N ASN A 143 9.58 -41.85 1.62
CA ASN A 143 10.94 -41.98 1.11
C ASN A 143 11.99 -41.16 1.88
N GLY A 144 11.59 -40.51 2.99
CA GLY A 144 12.50 -39.84 3.92
C GLY A 144 12.81 -38.38 3.58
N TYR A 145 12.00 -37.74 2.73
CA TYR A 145 12.15 -36.33 2.41
C TYR A 145 11.19 -35.47 3.23
N ASP A 146 11.69 -34.34 3.74
CA ASP A 146 10.84 -33.27 4.23
C ASP A 146 10.13 -32.60 3.03
N LEU A 147 8.92 -32.06 3.25
CA LEU A 147 8.10 -31.51 2.16
C LEU A 147 7.50 -30.15 2.52
N ILE A 148 7.82 -29.14 1.71
CA ILE A 148 7.06 -27.89 1.62
C ILE A 148 6.16 -28.00 0.39
N ARG A 149 4.85 -27.77 0.56
CA ARG A 149 3.91 -27.76 -0.56
C ARG A 149 3.17 -26.43 -0.64
N VAL A 150 3.46 -25.67 -1.69
CA VAL A 150 2.79 -24.40 -1.98
C VAL A 150 1.55 -24.69 -2.81
N ARG A 151 0.37 -24.37 -2.28
CA ARG A 151 -0.91 -24.60 -2.96
C ARG A 151 -1.52 -23.28 -3.42
N ASP A 152 -1.56 -23.06 -4.73
CA ASP A 152 -2.08 -21.84 -5.36
C ASP A 152 -3.63 -21.81 -5.37
N ASN A 153 -4.16 -20.60 -5.57
CA ASN A 153 -5.56 -20.19 -5.66
C ASN A 153 -6.60 -21.32 -5.76
N GLY A 154 -7.38 -21.46 -4.69
CA GLY A 154 -8.58 -22.30 -4.66
C GLY A 154 -8.33 -23.79 -4.44
N LEU A 155 -7.07 -24.21 -4.26
CA LEU A 155 -6.76 -25.57 -3.85
C LEU A 155 -6.96 -25.74 -2.34
N ALA A 156 -7.65 -26.81 -1.96
CA ALA A 156 -7.83 -27.17 -0.56
C ALA A 156 -6.50 -27.68 0.05
N PRO A 157 -6.27 -27.48 1.36
CA PRO A 157 -5.16 -28.12 2.06
C PRO A 157 -5.31 -29.64 2.05
N LEU A 158 -4.20 -30.34 1.87
CA LEU A 158 -4.12 -31.81 1.86
C LEU A 158 -4.22 -32.41 3.28
N LYS A 159 -3.84 -31.64 4.31
CA LYS A 159 -3.86 -32.02 5.73
C LYS A 159 -3.10 -33.32 5.99
N ILE A 160 -1.85 -33.37 5.55
CA ILE A 160 -0.94 -34.50 5.74
C ILE A 160 0.04 -34.16 6.85
N ASP A 161 0.16 -35.04 7.85
CA ASP A 161 1.15 -34.88 8.92
C ASP A 161 2.57 -34.93 8.34
N GLY A 162 3.41 -33.97 8.73
CA GLY A 162 4.78 -33.84 8.22
C GLY A 162 4.93 -32.99 6.95
N VAL A 163 3.83 -32.53 6.33
CA VAL A 163 3.88 -31.58 5.21
C VAL A 163 3.72 -30.15 5.71
N TRP A 164 4.64 -29.26 5.32
CA TRP A 164 4.51 -27.83 5.56
C TRP A 164 3.77 -27.18 4.40
N GLU A 165 2.45 -27.10 4.52
CA GLU A 165 1.59 -26.49 3.50
C GLU A 165 1.55 -24.97 3.61
N TYR A 166 1.74 -24.28 2.48
CA TYR A 166 1.50 -22.85 2.35
C TYR A 166 0.40 -22.58 1.33
N LEU A 167 -0.76 -22.09 1.81
CA LEU A 167 -1.87 -21.69 0.95
C LEU A 167 -1.58 -20.30 0.40
N TYR A 168 -1.43 -20.23 -0.92
CA TYR A 168 -1.00 -19.04 -1.64
C TYR A 168 -2.17 -18.44 -2.46
N GLU A 169 -2.45 -17.16 -2.23
CA GLU A 169 -3.42 -16.40 -3.01
C GLU A 169 -2.73 -15.53 -4.07
N ARG A 170 -2.71 -15.97 -5.32
CA ARG A 170 -2.13 -15.23 -6.44
C ARG A 170 -3.08 -14.14 -6.93
N ARG A 171 -2.62 -12.87 -6.94
CA ARG A 171 -3.38 -11.69 -7.40
C ARG A 171 -2.77 -11.05 -8.66
N ASP A 172 -2.22 -11.91 -9.53
CA ASP A 172 -1.63 -11.60 -10.85
C ASP A 172 -0.35 -10.73 -10.90
N SER A 173 0.28 -10.41 -9.77
CA SER A 173 1.54 -9.65 -9.76
C SER A 173 2.76 -10.53 -9.46
N ASN A 174 3.93 -10.15 -10.01
CA ASN A 174 5.22 -10.72 -9.61
C ASN A 174 5.52 -10.45 -8.11
N GLU A 175 4.86 -9.46 -7.51
CA GLU A 175 4.98 -9.13 -6.09
C GLU A 175 4.44 -10.26 -5.20
N THR A 176 3.25 -10.81 -5.51
CA THR A 176 2.70 -11.94 -4.72
C THR A 176 3.56 -13.19 -4.86
N VAL A 177 4.21 -13.41 -6.02
CA VAL A 177 5.19 -14.50 -6.19
C VAL A 177 6.40 -14.28 -5.28
N GLY A 178 6.89 -13.03 -5.19
CA GLY A 178 7.97 -12.66 -4.28
C GLY A 178 7.60 -12.88 -2.81
N GLU A 179 6.37 -12.56 -2.41
CA GLU A 179 5.86 -12.83 -1.07
C GLU A 179 5.78 -14.33 -0.77
N MET A 180 5.32 -15.14 -1.72
CA MET A 180 5.30 -16.60 -1.60
C MET A 180 6.71 -17.16 -1.37
N ILE A 181 7.70 -16.72 -2.15
CA ILE A 181 9.09 -17.16 -2.00
C ILE A 181 9.64 -16.77 -0.63
N LYS A 182 9.32 -15.55 -0.15
CA LYS A 182 9.66 -15.14 1.23
C LYS A 182 9.06 -16.10 2.26
N GLN A 183 7.81 -16.52 2.10
CA GLN A 183 7.19 -17.47 3.03
C GLN A 183 7.86 -18.85 2.98
N VAL A 184 8.17 -19.38 1.79
CA VAL A 184 8.92 -20.64 1.65
C VAL A 184 10.27 -20.57 2.38
N LEU A 185 11.03 -19.49 2.19
CA LEU A 185 12.30 -19.28 2.88
C LEU A 185 12.13 -19.16 4.42
N LEU A 186 11.08 -18.50 4.89
CA LEU A 186 10.78 -18.41 6.33
C LEU A 186 10.37 -19.75 6.93
N ILE A 187 9.66 -20.60 6.18
CA ILE A 187 9.39 -21.98 6.61
C ILE A 187 10.71 -22.73 6.76
N ILE A 188 11.62 -22.65 5.79
CA ILE A 188 12.94 -23.28 5.88
C ILE A 188 13.72 -22.77 7.10
N ASP A 189 13.79 -21.44 7.31
CA ASP A 189 14.52 -20.85 8.44
C ASP A 189 13.97 -21.31 9.81
N LYS A 190 12.65 -21.54 9.89
CA LYS A 190 12.01 -22.02 11.11
C LYS A 190 12.37 -23.47 11.44
N GLN A 191 12.55 -24.31 10.42
CA GLN A 191 12.76 -25.76 10.60
C GLN A 191 14.24 -26.13 10.72
N TYR A 192 15.12 -25.42 10.00
CA TYR A 192 16.55 -25.75 9.94
C TYR A 192 17.40 -24.64 10.58
N LYS A 193 18.23 -25.01 11.55
CA LYS A 193 19.08 -24.07 12.31
C LYS A 193 20.29 -23.62 11.48
N GLY A 194 20.74 -22.39 11.75
CA GLY A 194 22.00 -21.86 11.20
C GLY A 194 21.88 -21.14 9.84
N LEU A 195 20.68 -21.07 9.27
CA LEU A 195 20.44 -20.49 7.95
C LEU A 195 19.97 -19.02 7.97
N THR A 196 19.52 -18.54 9.14
CA THR A 196 18.84 -17.25 9.31
C THR A 196 19.56 -16.07 8.69
N LYS A 197 20.89 -16.01 8.81
CA LYS A 197 21.67 -14.90 8.23
C LYS A 197 21.60 -14.90 6.70
N ASN A 198 21.76 -16.06 6.06
CA ASN A 198 21.76 -16.18 4.60
C ASN A 198 20.34 -15.97 4.04
N ILE A 199 19.34 -16.56 4.69
CA ILE A 199 17.93 -16.42 4.29
C ILE A 199 17.49 -14.96 4.37
N LYS A 200 17.80 -14.25 5.45
CA LYS A 200 17.47 -12.82 5.58
C LYS A 200 18.08 -11.97 4.46
N LYS A 201 19.35 -12.23 4.12
CA LYS A 201 20.03 -11.53 3.03
C LYS A 201 19.31 -11.73 1.69
N VAL A 202 18.83 -12.94 1.39
CA VAL A 202 18.06 -13.20 0.16
C VAL A 202 16.69 -12.54 0.23
N ILE A 203 15.97 -12.62 1.35
CA ILE A 203 14.65 -12.00 1.53
C ILE A 203 14.67 -10.49 1.28
N GLU A 204 15.73 -9.80 1.70
CA GLU A 204 15.90 -8.35 1.52
C GLU A 204 16.02 -7.94 0.05
N VAL A 205 16.51 -8.82 -0.83
CA VAL A 205 16.76 -8.51 -2.24
C VAL A 205 15.72 -9.09 -3.21
N ILE A 206 14.77 -9.91 -2.74
CA ILE A 206 13.73 -10.50 -3.61
C ILE A 206 12.96 -9.41 -4.37
N ASN A 207 13.09 -9.43 -5.70
CA ASN A 207 12.33 -8.60 -6.62
C ASN A 207 12.06 -9.36 -7.93
N VAL A 208 11.11 -10.29 -7.90
CA VAL A 208 10.69 -11.12 -9.04
C VAL A 208 10.34 -10.28 -10.29
N GLY A 209 9.88 -9.04 -10.09
CA GLY A 209 9.62 -8.09 -11.16
C GLY A 209 10.86 -7.76 -11.98
N VAL A 210 11.98 -7.47 -11.30
CA VAL A 210 13.28 -7.16 -11.91
C VAL A 210 13.99 -8.43 -12.36
N ASP A 211 13.89 -9.49 -11.56
CA ASP A 211 14.59 -10.76 -11.80
C ASP A 211 13.90 -11.65 -12.84
N THR A 212 12.89 -11.15 -13.57
CA THR A 212 12.13 -11.94 -14.56
C THR A 212 13.05 -12.54 -15.63
N ILE A 213 14.01 -11.77 -16.15
CA ILE A 213 14.97 -12.26 -17.16
C ILE A 213 15.87 -13.36 -16.59
N PRO A 214 16.65 -13.13 -15.49
CA PRO A 214 17.51 -14.19 -14.96
C PRO A 214 16.72 -15.42 -14.48
N ILE A 215 15.47 -15.26 -14.01
CA ILE A 215 14.59 -16.39 -13.67
C ILE A 215 14.27 -17.23 -14.91
N LEU A 216 13.87 -16.59 -16.01
CA LEU A 216 13.54 -17.29 -17.26
C LEU A 216 14.79 -17.90 -17.92
N ALA A 217 15.94 -17.24 -17.80
CA ALA A 217 17.21 -17.69 -18.36
C ALA A 217 17.78 -18.97 -17.71
N GLN A 218 17.16 -19.47 -16.64
CA GLN A 218 17.55 -20.73 -15.99
C GLN A 218 17.27 -21.96 -16.87
N ILE A 219 16.38 -21.82 -17.86
CA ILE A 219 16.12 -22.81 -18.89
C ILE A 219 16.55 -22.25 -20.25
N PRO A 220 17.09 -23.08 -21.16
CA PRO A 220 17.37 -22.64 -22.52
C PRO A 220 16.09 -22.08 -23.14
N PRO A 221 16.12 -21.05 -24.00
CA PRO A 221 14.91 -20.53 -24.61
C PRO A 221 14.45 -21.35 -25.82
N ILE A 222 13.13 -21.36 -26.10
CA ILE A 222 12.55 -21.87 -27.35
C ILE A 222 11.95 -20.75 -28.18
N ILE A 223 11.95 -20.94 -29.49
CA ILE A 223 11.17 -20.10 -30.41
C ILE A 223 9.69 -20.44 -30.24
N GLU A 224 8.89 -19.45 -29.89
CA GLU A 224 7.43 -19.59 -29.73
C GLU A 224 6.75 -19.72 -31.11
N LYS A 225 5.69 -20.54 -31.15
CA LYS A 225 4.80 -20.60 -32.32
C LYS A 225 3.88 -19.37 -32.27
N ASP A 226 3.89 -18.56 -33.33
CA ASP A 226 3.27 -17.23 -33.38
C ASP A 226 3.98 -16.23 -32.41
N ASN A 227 5.28 -16.03 -32.65
CA ASN A 227 6.14 -15.24 -31.76
C ASN A 227 6.04 -13.73 -32.00
N LEU A 228 6.52 -12.98 -31.00
CA LEU A 228 6.52 -11.52 -30.96
C LEU A 228 7.25 -10.90 -32.16
N LEU A 229 8.35 -11.50 -32.62
CA LEU A 229 9.13 -10.97 -33.74
C LEU A 229 8.39 -11.05 -35.07
N GLU A 230 7.72 -12.18 -35.32
CA GLU A 230 6.93 -12.39 -36.53
C GLU A 230 5.74 -11.43 -36.63
N ASP A 231 5.06 -11.18 -35.51
CA ASP A 231 3.90 -10.29 -35.47
C ASP A 231 4.30 -8.80 -35.43
N PHE A 232 5.44 -8.46 -34.81
CA PHE A 232 5.91 -7.08 -34.61
C PHE A 232 7.42 -6.93 -34.91
N PRO A 233 7.84 -6.96 -36.20
CA PRO A 233 9.26 -6.91 -36.57
C PRO A 233 10.01 -5.67 -36.06
N GLU A 234 9.32 -4.55 -35.86
CA GLU A 234 9.88 -3.32 -35.30
C GLU A 234 10.42 -3.49 -33.87
N VAL A 235 10.01 -4.56 -33.18
CA VAL A 235 10.49 -4.87 -31.82
C VAL A 235 12.01 -5.05 -31.78
N GLU A 236 12.65 -5.51 -32.87
CA GLU A 236 14.12 -5.68 -32.93
C GLU A 236 14.86 -4.38 -32.66
N GLN A 237 14.29 -3.24 -33.06
CA GLN A 237 14.93 -1.93 -32.94
C GLN A 237 14.86 -1.38 -31.51
N ILE A 238 13.89 -1.85 -30.73
CA ILE A 238 13.62 -1.38 -29.37
C ILE A 238 13.93 -2.44 -28.30
N TRP A 239 14.40 -3.63 -28.69
CA TRP A 239 14.76 -4.70 -27.77
C TRP A 239 16.14 -4.45 -27.16
N ASP A 240 16.25 -4.54 -25.83
CA ASP A 240 17.54 -4.44 -25.14
C ASP A 240 18.21 -5.82 -25.08
N TYR A 241 19.05 -6.12 -26.07
CA TYR A 241 19.68 -7.43 -26.20
C TYR A 241 20.64 -7.78 -25.06
N ASP A 242 21.31 -6.79 -24.48
CA ASP A 242 22.26 -7.03 -23.40
C ASP A 242 21.54 -7.37 -22.10
N ARG A 243 20.50 -6.62 -21.74
CA ARG A 243 19.75 -6.85 -20.49
C ARG A 243 18.77 -8.01 -20.57
N ASN A 244 18.32 -8.37 -21.77
CA ASN A 244 17.44 -9.51 -21.97
C ASN A 244 18.19 -10.82 -22.23
N TYR A 245 19.51 -10.78 -22.46
CA TYR A 245 20.29 -11.96 -22.77
C TYR A 245 20.06 -13.09 -21.74
N PRO A 246 19.83 -14.34 -22.18
CA PRO A 246 19.91 -14.86 -23.56
C PRO A 246 18.57 -14.79 -24.35
N LEU A 247 17.56 -14.10 -23.82
CA LEU A 247 16.22 -14.07 -24.38
C LEU A 247 16.10 -13.05 -25.53
N ARG A 248 15.47 -13.48 -26.61
CA ARG A 248 15.20 -12.72 -27.84
C ARG A 248 13.70 -12.58 -28.06
N PRO A 249 13.24 -11.65 -28.90
CA PRO A 249 11.82 -11.47 -29.17
C PRO A 249 11.12 -12.76 -29.62
N GLU A 250 11.76 -13.60 -30.44
CA GLU A 250 11.15 -14.85 -30.91
C GLU A 250 10.84 -15.88 -29.80
N HIS A 251 11.36 -15.68 -28.58
CA HIS A 251 11.07 -16.54 -27.43
C HIS A 251 9.78 -16.19 -26.68
N PHE A 252 9.04 -15.19 -27.15
CA PHE A 252 7.84 -14.71 -26.48
C PHE A 252 6.65 -14.66 -27.43
N LYS A 253 5.45 -14.89 -26.90
CA LYS A 253 4.18 -14.61 -27.60
C LYS A 253 3.90 -13.11 -27.62
N LYS A 254 3.24 -12.63 -28.68
CA LYS A 254 2.90 -11.21 -28.90
C LYS A 254 2.29 -10.44 -27.72
N TYR A 255 1.44 -11.08 -26.92
CA TYR A 255 0.78 -10.45 -25.77
C TYR A 255 1.17 -11.09 -24.44
N SER A 256 2.43 -11.53 -24.34
CA SER A 256 2.94 -12.14 -23.11
C SER A 256 2.87 -11.17 -21.93
N ASN A 257 2.61 -11.73 -20.75
CA ASN A 257 2.63 -11.01 -19.48
C ASN A 257 4.04 -10.86 -18.89
N PHE A 258 5.06 -11.42 -19.54
CA PHE A 258 6.45 -11.24 -19.11
C PHE A 258 6.92 -9.80 -19.29
N LYS A 259 7.72 -9.35 -18.34
CA LYS A 259 8.44 -8.07 -18.41
C LYS A 259 9.82 -8.29 -18.97
N VAL A 260 10.18 -7.48 -19.96
CA VAL A 260 11.49 -7.48 -20.62
C VAL A 260 11.97 -6.04 -20.79
N TRP A 261 13.27 -5.88 -21.00
CA TRP A 261 13.89 -4.58 -21.20
C TRP A 261 13.70 -4.10 -22.64
N PHE A 262 13.24 -2.87 -22.78
CA PHE A 262 13.19 -2.17 -24.05
C PHE A 262 13.97 -0.87 -23.97
N THR A 263 14.62 -0.51 -25.07
CA THR A 263 15.34 0.76 -25.25
C THR A 263 14.58 1.59 -26.29
N CYS A 264 14.30 2.86 -25.98
CA CYS A 264 13.71 3.76 -26.98
C CYS A 264 14.79 4.48 -27.82
N GLU A 265 14.38 5.19 -28.87
CA GLU A 265 15.29 6.00 -29.72
C GLU A 265 16.12 7.05 -28.96
N GLN A 266 15.63 7.47 -27.79
CA GLN A 266 16.34 8.40 -26.89
C GLN A 266 17.15 7.65 -25.82
N GLU A 267 17.47 6.38 -26.06
CA GLU A 267 18.28 5.47 -25.23
C GLU A 267 17.77 5.22 -23.79
N HIS A 268 16.51 5.57 -23.51
CA HIS A 268 15.89 5.24 -22.23
C HIS A 268 15.54 3.75 -22.18
N ASN A 269 16.10 3.05 -21.19
CA ASN A 269 15.86 1.64 -20.94
C ASN A 269 14.70 1.47 -19.95
N SER A 270 13.77 0.57 -20.26
CA SER A 270 12.57 0.35 -19.44
C SER A 270 12.18 -1.11 -19.38
N LEU A 271 11.97 -1.62 -18.16
CA LEU A 271 11.46 -2.95 -17.91
C LEU A 271 9.93 -2.93 -17.95
N VAL A 272 9.33 -3.38 -19.05
CA VAL A 272 7.88 -3.32 -19.27
C VAL A 272 7.32 -4.63 -19.80
N GLN A 273 6.04 -4.85 -19.56
CA GLN A 273 5.32 -6.03 -20.03
C GLN A 273 5.19 -6.01 -21.55
N ILE A 274 5.50 -7.13 -22.21
CA ILE A 274 5.45 -7.26 -23.68
C ILE A 274 4.07 -6.87 -24.22
N GLY A 275 2.99 -7.47 -23.71
CA GLY A 275 1.64 -7.18 -24.21
C GLY A 275 1.23 -5.71 -24.05
N SER A 276 1.66 -5.05 -22.97
CA SER A 276 1.41 -3.61 -22.77
C SER A 276 2.20 -2.77 -23.78
N LYS A 277 3.48 -3.11 -24.02
CA LYS A 277 4.32 -2.42 -25.01
C LYS A 277 3.72 -2.50 -26.41
N MET A 278 3.22 -3.68 -26.81
CA MET A 278 2.62 -3.91 -28.13
C MET A 278 1.26 -3.22 -28.32
N GLN A 279 0.56 -2.87 -27.23
CA GLN A 279 -0.66 -2.05 -27.27
C GLN A 279 -0.38 -0.55 -27.50
N GLY A 280 0.86 -0.15 -27.78
CA GLY A 280 1.25 1.23 -28.07
C GLY A 280 1.64 2.05 -26.84
N HIS A 281 1.86 1.42 -25.69
CA HIS A 281 2.42 2.11 -24.53
C HIS A 281 3.91 2.42 -24.77
N GLY A 282 4.17 3.65 -25.25
CA GLY A 282 5.51 4.17 -25.54
C GLY A 282 6.42 4.35 -24.33
N CYS A 283 7.61 4.91 -24.55
CA CYS A 283 8.57 5.16 -23.48
C CYS A 283 8.02 6.19 -22.47
N ARG A 284 7.84 5.76 -21.22
CA ARG A 284 7.28 6.60 -20.15
C ARG A 284 8.17 7.79 -19.81
N VAL A 285 9.49 7.67 -20.00
CA VAL A 285 10.42 8.79 -19.82
C VAL A 285 10.16 9.86 -20.89
N CYS A 286 10.08 9.46 -22.18
CA CYS A 286 9.76 10.39 -23.27
C CYS A 286 8.38 11.03 -23.12
N GLN A 287 7.43 10.33 -22.50
CA GLN A 287 6.09 10.84 -22.20
C GLN A 287 6.02 11.72 -20.94
N GLY A 288 7.15 11.99 -20.26
CA GLY A 288 7.18 12.77 -19.02
C GLY A 288 6.47 12.11 -17.83
N GLN A 289 6.36 10.77 -17.86
CA GLN A 289 5.69 9.96 -16.84
C GLN A 289 6.66 9.34 -15.82
N VAL A 290 7.97 9.56 -15.99
CA VAL A 290 9.04 9.11 -15.08
C VAL A 290 9.94 10.30 -14.77
N ALA A 291 10.41 10.39 -13.52
CA ALA A 291 11.36 11.41 -13.10
C ALA A 291 12.70 11.23 -13.82
N ARG A 292 13.36 12.35 -14.14
CA ARG A 292 14.69 12.37 -14.74
C ARG A 292 15.62 13.21 -13.88
N GLU A 293 16.92 13.05 -14.06
CA GLU A 293 17.93 13.86 -13.35
C GLU A 293 17.73 15.37 -13.58
N ASP A 294 17.26 15.76 -14.77
CA ASP A 294 16.94 17.15 -15.15
C ASP A 294 15.49 17.57 -14.87
N TYR A 295 14.64 16.65 -14.42
CA TYR A 295 13.21 16.89 -14.18
C TYR A 295 12.66 15.93 -13.12
N ASN A 296 12.83 16.31 -11.85
CA ASN A 296 12.35 15.55 -10.70
C ASN A 296 11.91 16.47 -9.55
N LEU A 297 11.24 15.89 -8.56
CA LEU A 297 10.71 16.61 -7.40
C LEU A 297 11.81 17.33 -6.59
N GLU A 298 12.96 16.69 -6.38
CA GLU A 298 14.05 17.28 -5.58
C GLU A 298 14.64 18.52 -6.26
N LEU A 299 14.91 18.43 -7.56
CA LEU A 299 15.47 19.50 -8.36
C LEU A 299 14.53 20.70 -8.45
N LEU A 300 13.23 20.47 -8.73
CA LEU A 300 12.29 21.57 -8.96
C LEU A 300 11.66 22.13 -7.68
N PHE A 301 11.59 21.34 -6.60
CA PHE A 301 10.98 21.75 -5.33
C PHE A 301 11.86 21.39 -4.12
N PRO A 302 13.09 21.93 -4.02
CA PRO A 302 14.07 21.54 -3.00
C PRO A 302 13.56 21.78 -1.56
N GLU A 303 12.80 22.84 -1.32
CA GLU A 303 12.22 23.11 0.01
C GLU A 303 11.18 22.06 0.41
N ILE A 304 10.39 21.57 -0.55
CA ILE A 304 9.40 20.52 -0.31
C ILE A 304 10.11 19.17 -0.13
N ALA A 305 11.14 18.89 -0.92
CA ALA A 305 11.94 17.68 -0.83
C ALA A 305 12.66 17.56 0.53
N ARG A 306 13.05 18.67 1.17
CA ARG A 306 13.58 18.65 2.56
C ARG A 306 12.59 18.18 3.61
N GLU A 307 11.29 18.24 3.32
CA GLU A 307 10.25 17.69 4.18
C GLU A 307 9.99 16.21 3.92
N TRP A 308 10.77 15.54 3.06
CA TRP A 308 10.59 14.12 2.76
C TRP A 308 10.94 13.25 3.96
N ASN A 309 10.07 12.28 4.27
CA ASN A 309 10.36 11.28 5.29
C ASN A 309 11.06 10.07 4.63
N ALA A 310 12.37 9.93 4.85
CA ALA A 310 13.17 8.87 4.23
C ALA A 310 12.90 7.46 4.80
N ASP A 311 12.38 7.35 6.02
CA ASP A 311 12.15 6.07 6.69
C ASP A 311 10.86 5.38 6.23
N LEU A 312 9.83 6.16 5.89
CA LEU A 312 8.51 5.65 5.49
C LEU A 312 8.31 5.62 3.97
N ASN A 313 9.12 6.36 3.22
CA ASN A 313 9.08 6.34 1.76
C ASN A 313 10.13 5.36 1.22
N LYS A 314 9.77 4.67 0.14
CA LYS A 314 10.62 3.64 -0.46
C LYS A 314 11.88 4.22 -1.11
N ASP A 315 11.72 5.29 -1.88
CA ASP A 315 12.76 5.90 -2.70
C ASP A 315 12.95 7.37 -2.31
N SER A 316 14.07 7.97 -2.72
CA SER A 316 14.35 9.40 -2.51
C SER A 316 13.53 10.29 -3.44
N PRO A 317 13.37 11.60 -3.12
CA PRO A 317 12.46 12.49 -3.86
C PRO A 317 12.80 12.63 -5.35
N ASP A 318 14.07 12.54 -5.74
CA ASP A 318 14.55 12.57 -7.12
C ASP A 318 14.00 11.45 -8.02
N PHE A 319 13.52 10.34 -7.44
CA PHE A 319 12.82 9.28 -8.19
C PHE A 319 11.38 9.64 -8.56
N TYR A 320 10.85 10.76 -8.08
CA TYR A 320 9.46 11.13 -8.26
C TYR A 320 9.27 12.36 -9.16
N LEU A 321 8.23 12.28 -9.99
CA LEU A 321 7.80 13.42 -10.79
C LEU A 321 7.28 14.56 -9.88
N PRO A 322 7.58 15.83 -10.20
CA PRO A 322 7.21 16.98 -9.39
C PRO A 322 5.70 17.16 -9.16
N PHE A 323 4.85 16.63 -10.04
CA PHE A 323 3.38 16.75 -9.95
C PHE A 323 2.68 15.38 -9.90
N SER A 324 3.34 14.39 -9.32
CA SER A 324 2.81 13.03 -9.23
C SER A 324 1.57 12.94 -8.32
N ASN A 325 0.61 12.09 -8.68
CA ASN A 325 -0.50 11.69 -7.81
C ASN A 325 -0.08 10.63 -6.75
N LYS A 326 1.22 10.31 -6.66
CA LYS A 326 1.73 9.37 -5.64
C LYS A 326 1.58 9.98 -4.26
N LYS A 327 0.93 9.23 -3.36
CA LYS A 327 0.84 9.54 -1.93
C LYS A 327 2.11 9.05 -1.22
N VAL A 328 2.76 9.97 -0.52
CA VAL A 328 4.04 9.75 0.19
C VAL A 328 3.98 10.42 1.57
N TYR A 329 4.98 10.16 2.41
CA TYR A 329 5.08 10.69 3.76
C TYR A 329 5.99 11.91 3.84
N TRP A 330 5.58 12.90 4.62
CA TRP A 330 6.28 14.16 4.81
C TRP A 330 6.42 14.49 6.29
N ASP A 331 7.54 15.09 6.68
CA ASP A 331 7.79 15.61 8.01
C ASP A 331 7.60 17.11 8.06
N CYS A 332 6.63 17.56 8.85
CA CYS A 332 6.37 18.99 8.97
C CYS A 332 7.50 19.69 9.74
N PRO A 333 8.18 20.71 9.18
CA PRO A 333 9.24 21.42 9.89
C PRO A 333 8.71 22.21 11.09
N LYS A 334 7.43 22.61 11.07
CA LYS A 334 6.79 23.45 12.10
C LYS A 334 6.27 22.64 13.30
N CYS A 335 5.48 21.60 13.06
CA CYS A 335 4.86 20.81 14.14
C CYS A 335 5.54 19.48 14.41
N LYS A 336 6.59 19.13 13.65
CA LYS A 336 7.38 17.90 13.76
C LYS A 336 6.57 16.60 13.59
N SER A 337 5.32 16.69 13.16
CA SER A 337 4.50 15.53 12.84
C SER A 337 4.71 15.07 11.41
N THR A 338 4.75 13.77 11.24
CA THR A 338 4.75 13.07 9.96
C THR A 338 3.31 12.92 9.43
N TYR A 339 3.09 13.14 8.14
CA TYR A 339 1.78 12.97 7.50
C TYR A 339 1.88 12.45 6.08
N ASP A 340 0.86 11.71 5.65
CA ASP A 340 0.69 11.27 4.26
C ASP A 340 0.01 12.35 3.40
N LYS A 341 0.55 12.58 2.20
CA LYS A 341 -0.05 13.49 1.19
C LYS A 341 0.43 13.20 -0.22
N MET A 342 -0.36 13.54 -1.25
CA MET A 342 0.08 13.43 -2.64
C MET A 342 1.11 14.50 -2.99
N ILE A 343 2.05 14.17 -3.89
CA ILE A 343 3.11 15.09 -4.32
C ILE A 343 2.52 16.33 -5.03
N ASN A 344 1.57 16.16 -5.95
CA ASN A 344 0.92 17.28 -6.65
C ASN A 344 0.17 18.25 -5.71
N GLU A 345 -0.39 17.78 -4.60
CA GLU A 345 -1.04 18.63 -3.60
C GLU A 345 -0.03 19.50 -2.83
N ARG A 346 1.22 19.03 -2.72
CA ARG A 346 2.33 19.75 -2.09
C ARG A 346 2.94 20.78 -3.05
N THR A 347 3.15 20.41 -4.31
CA THR A 347 3.88 21.22 -5.30
C THR A 347 2.99 22.17 -6.10
N GLY A 348 1.71 21.83 -6.31
CA GLY A 348 0.79 22.63 -7.11
C GLY A 348 -0.02 23.65 -6.30
N ASN A 349 -0.83 23.18 -5.34
CA ASN A 349 -1.84 24.01 -4.67
C ASN A 349 -1.43 24.54 -3.28
N GLY A 350 -0.18 24.31 -2.86
CA GLY A 350 0.36 24.84 -1.61
C GLY A 350 -0.38 24.39 -0.34
N GLU A 351 -1.10 23.26 -0.38
CA GLU A 351 -1.79 22.79 0.81
C GLU A 351 -0.80 22.23 1.83
N ASN A 352 -0.55 23.03 2.87
CA ASN A 352 0.37 22.73 3.96
C ASN A 352 -0.06 21.55 4.85
N CYS A 353 0.81 21.20 5.80
CA CYS A 353 0.61 20.17 6.80
C CYS A 353 -0.82 20.14 7.39
N PRO A 354 -1.50 18.97 7.39
CA PRO A 354 -2.87 18.82 7.86
C PRO A 354 -3.03 19.08 9.37
N TYR A 355 -1.96 18.90 10.15
CA TYR A 355 -1.94 19.26 11.57
C TYR A 355 -1.85 20.78 11.76
N CYS A 356 -0.94 21.45 11.06
CA CYS A 356 -0.79 22.90 11.16
C CYS A 356 -2.04 23.67 10.70
N SER A 357 -2.77 23.13 9.72
CA SER A 357 -4.05 23.69 9.25
C SER A 357 -5.25 23.31 10.12
N GLY A 358 -5.06 22.46 11.14
CA GLY A 358 -6.13 22.01 12.03
C GLY A 358 -7.12 21.01 11.40
N LYS A 359 -6.81 20.48 10.22
CA LYS A 359 -7.59 19.42 9.55
C LYS A 359 -7.40 18.05 10.24
N ARG A 360 -6.25 17.82 10.88
CA ARG A 360 -5.95 16.65 11.73
C ARG A 360 -5.47 17.12 13.12
N VAL A 361 -5.63 16.29 14.13
CA VAL A 361 -5.21 16.60 15.52
C VAL A 361 -3.86 15.96 15.85
N ASN A 362 -3.00 16.73 16.52
CA ASN A 362 -1.78 16.27 17.18
C ASN A 362 -1.61 16.97 18.54
N ASP A 363 -0.55 16.64 19.25
CA ASP A 363 -0.15 17.26 20.52
C ASP A 363 0.05 18.78 20.43
N THR A 364 0.51 19.31 19.29
CA THR A 364 0.75 20.76 19.12
C THR A 364 -0.53 21.59 18.92
N ASN A 365 -1.62 20.98 18.43
CA ASN A 365 -2.82 21.70 18.01
C ASN A 365 -4.11 21.26 18.73
N CYS A 366 -4.03 20.26 19.59
CA CYS A 366 -5.18 19.78 20.34
C CYS A 366 -5.72 20.85 21.31
N LEU A 367 -6.96 20.67 21.76
CA LEU A 367 -7.65 21.63 22.60
C LEU A 367 -6.99 21.74 23.99
N SER A 368 -6.47 20.66 24.55
CA SER A 368 -5.74 20.70 25.83
C SER A 368 -4.47 21.54 25.74
N THR A 369 -3.71 21.44 24.65
CA THR A 369 -2.50 22.24 24.44
C THR A 369 -2.83 23.70 24.11
N THR A 370 -3.78 23.94 23.20
CA THR A 370 -4.07 25.30 22.72
C THR A 370 -4.99 26.11 23.63
N HIS A 371 -5.86 25.45 24.40
CA HIS A 371 -6.86 26.05 25.29
C HIS A 371 -6.96 25.32 26.64
N PRO A 372 -5.88 25.28 27.44
CA PRO A 372 -5.83 24.49 28.68
C PRO A 372 -6.93 24.88 29.68
N GLU A 373 -7.27 26.16 29.78
CA GLU A 373 -8.37 26.62 30.67
C GLU A 373 -9.74 26.13 30.21
N LEU A 374 -9.95 26.00 28.90
CA LEU A 374 -11.21 25.48 28.36
C LEU A 374 -11.27 23.95 28.49
N ALA A 375 -10.14 23.25 28.37
CA ALA A 375 -10.04 21.82 28.62
C ALA A 375 -10.43 21.43 30.06
N LYS A 376 -10.17 22.30 31.05
CA LYS A 376 -10.65 22.11 32.43
C LYS A 376 -12.17 22.10 32.54
N GLU A 377 -12.87 22.74 31.61
CA GLU A 377 -14.34 22.73 31.55
C GLU A 377 -14.90 21.51 30.80
N TRP A 378 -14.07 20.54 30.41
CA TRP A 378 -14.53 19.36 29.67
C TRP A 378 -15.31 18.40 30.57
N HIS A 379 -16.50 17.97 30.11
CA HIS A 379 -17.29 17.02 30.87
C HIS A 379 -16.92 15.56 30.52
N TYR A 380 -15.81 15.06 31.06
CA TYR A 380 -15.27 13.72 30.73
C TYR A 380 -16.29 12.58 30.81
N LYS A 381 -17.15 12.56 31.84
CA LYS A 381 -18.18 11.53 31.98
C LYS A 381 -19.22 11.52 30.85
N GLU A 382 -19.63 12.69 30.36
CA GLU A 382 -20.67 12.83 29.32
C GLU A 382 -20.07 12.69 27.91
N ASN A 383 -18.80 13.04 27.74
CA ASN A 383 -18.11 12.92 26.44
C ASN A 383 -17.45 11.54 26.23
N GLY A 384 -17.48 10.67 27.25
CA GLY A 384 -16.93 9.31 27.19
C GLY A 384 -15.46 9.30 26.75
N ASN A 385 -15.18 8.61 25.64
CA ASN A 385 -13.82 8.42 25.12
C ASN A 385 -13.27 9.64 24.35
N LEU A 386 -14.09 10.66 24.10
CA LEU A 386 -13.65 11.90 23.45
C LEU A 386 -13.04 12.85 24.48
N THR A 387 -11.77 13.17 24.29
CA THR A 387 -11.00 14.00 25.22
C THR A 387 -10.48 15.27 24.52
N PRO A 388 -10.10 16.32 25.27
CA PRO A 388 -9.52 17.54 24.71
C PRO A 388 -8.26 17.32 23.85
N GLU A 389 -7.51 16.24 24.09
CA GLU A 389 -6.33 15.85 23.33
C GLU A 389 -6.67 15.35 21.91
N LYS A 390 -7.93 14.94 21.68
CA LYS A 390 -8.39 14.33 20.43
C LYS A 390 -9.17 15.28 19.50
N VAL A 391 -9.21 16.57 19.84
CA VAL A 391 -9.97 17.58 19.08
C VAL A 391 -9.16 18.85 18.91
N THR A 392 -9.34 19.54 17.79
CA THR A 392 -8.73 20.87 17.56
C THR A 392 -9.71 21.97 17.98
N LYS A 393 -9.21 23.21 18.11
CA LYS A 393 -10.06 24.38 18.39
C LYS A 393 -11.12 24.65 17.31
N GLY A 394 -10.90 24.20 16.08
CA GLY A 394 -11.80 24.42 14.94
C GLY A 394 -12.87 23.35 14.77
N GLU A 395 -12.87 22.33 15.63
CA GLU A 395 -13.74 21.17 15.48
C GLU A 395 -15.24 21.54 15.54
N HIS A 396 -16.02 21.02 14.59
CA HIS A 396 -17.47 21.22 14.51
C HIS A 396 -18.28 20.24 15.36
N LYS A 397 -17.65 19.53 16.30
CA LYS A 397 -18.32 18.61 17.23
C LYS A 397 -19.00 19.36 18.36
N LYS A 398 -20.22 18.93 18.69
CA LYS A 398 -20.97 19.39 19.86
C LYS A 398 -20.68 18.45 21.02
N VAL A 399 -20.17 19.00 22.11
CA VAL A 399 -19.71 18.24 23.29
C VAL A 399 -20.29 18.85 24.55
N PHE A 400 -20.26 18.09 25.64
CA PHE A 400 -20.67 18.54 26.96
C PHE A 400 -19.53 19.24 27.69
N TRP A 401 -19.88 20.35 28.33
CA TRP A 401 -19.00 21.17 29.14
C TRP A 401 -19.57 21.26 30.54
N ILE A 402 -18.69 21.35 31.53
CA ILE A 402 -19.03 21.62 32.92
C ILE A 402 -18.26 22.85 33.37
N CYS A 403 -18.96 23.92 33.74
CA CYS A 403 -18.29 25.11 34.25
C CYS A 403 -17.86 24.90 35.71
N GLU A 404 -17.02 25.79 36.25
CA GLU A 404 -16.60 25.78 37.66
C GLU A 404 -17.75 25.81 38.69
N LYS A 405 -18.98 26.14 38.25
CA LYS A 405 -20.19 26.13 39.09
C LYS A 405 -20.97 24.83 39.02
N GLY A 406 -20.46 23.82 38.30
CA GLY A 406 -21.08 22.51 38.16
C GLY A 406 -22.24 22.46 37.16
N HIS A 407 -22.51 23.53 36.41
CA HIS A 407 -23.54 23.48 35.38
C HIS A 407 -23.02 22.73 34.16
N SER A 408 -23.69 21.62 33.82
CA SER A 408 -23.45 20.87 32.58
C SER A 408 -24.26 21.46 31.43
N TYR A 409 -23.65 21.63 30.25
CA TYR A 409 -24.31 22.15 29.05
C TYR A 409 -23.58 21.71 27.78
N SER A 410 -24.31 21.56 26.68
CA SER A 410 -23.73 21.20 25.38
C SER A 410 -23.43 22.43 24.52
N ALA A 411 -22.27 22.45 23.87
CA ALA A 411 -21.88 23.49 22.92
C ALA A 411 -20.86 22.96 21.90
N TYR A 412 -20.81 23.58 20.73
CA TYR A 412 -19.80 23.28 19.72
C TYR A 412 -18.41 23.75 20.16
N ILE A 413 -17.38 22.94 19.90
CA ILE A 413 -15.99 23.25 20.27
C ILE A 413 -15.53 24.56 19.63
N TYR A 414 -15.70 24.73 18.31
CA TYR A 414 -15.30 25.97 17.63
C TYR A 414 -15.97 27.24 18.20
N ARG A 415 -17.22 27.14 18.70
CA ARG A 415 -17.90 28.28 19.34
C ARG A 415 -17.36 28.61 20.72
N ARG A 416 -16.79 27.64 21.43
CA ARG A 416 -16.21 27.80 22.76
C ARG A 416 -14.75 28.27 22.68
N ALA A 417 -13.99 27.71 21.75
CA ALA A 417 -12.56 27.97 21.57
C ALA A 417 -12.24 29.14 20.63
N GLY A 418 -13.22 29.69 19.92
CA GLY A 418 -13.05 30.88 19.09
C GLY A 418 -12.78 32.17 19.90
N GLU A 419 -12.33 33.23 19.23
CA GLU A 419 -11.97 34.53 19.83
C GLU A 419 -13.09 35.14 20.68
N ASN A 420 -14.35 34.94 20.26
CA ASN A 420 -15.55 35.38 20.98
C ASN A 420 -16.24 34.23 21.74
N GLY A 421 -15.44 33.32 22.30
CA GLY A 421 -15.88 32.08 22.92
C GLY A 421 -17.02 32.26 23.94
N THR A 422 -18.13 31.56 23.74
CA THR A 422 -19.28 31.61 24.65
C THR A 422 -18.99 30.86 25.96
N GLY A 423 -19.63 31.29 27.05
CA GLY A 423 -19.54 30.62 28.36
C GLY A 423 -20.79 29.81 28.67
N CYS A 424 -20.89 29.35 29.93
CA CYS A 424 -22.06 28.65 30.44
C CYS A 424 -23.36 29.49 30.29
N PRO A 425 -24.39 29.00 29.58
CA PRO A 425 -25.66 29.72 29.42
C PRO A 425 -26.34 30.04 30.75
N THR A 426 -26.35 29.08 31.69
CA THR A 426 -26.91 29.27 33.03
C THR A 426 -26.18 30.36 33.81
N CYS A 427 -24.84 30.38 33.76
CA CYS A 427 -24.06 31.45 34.38
C CYS A 427 -24.34 32.81 33.73
N TYR A 428 -24.49 32.84 32.40
CA TYR A 428 -24.79 34.06 31.67
C TYR A 428 -26.17 34.65 32.03
N GLU A 429 -27.16 33.79 32.23
CA GLU A 429 -28.49 34.18 32.66
C GLU A 429 -28.47 34.78 34.09
N LEU A 430 -27.82 34.07 35.02
CA LEU A 430 -27.75 34.44 36.43
C LEU A 430 -26.86 35.66 36.71
N TYR A 431 -25.78 35.85 35.94
CA TYR A 431 -24.72 36.81 36.27
C TYR A 431 -24.42 37.83 35.16
N GLY A 432 -25.00 37.68 33.97
CA GLY A 432 -24.77 38.59 32.83
C GLY A 432 -23.39 38.43 32.19
N ARG A 433 -22.95 39.44 31.40
CA ARG A 433 -21.62 39.44 30.75
C ARG A 433 -20.45 39.49 31.74
N SER A 434 -20.71 39.76 33.00
CA SER A 434 -19.69 40.12 33.99
C SER A 434 -18.95 38.95 34.61
N SER A 435 -19.14 37.68 34.21
CA SER A 435 -18.20 36.66 34.67
C SER A 435 -18.27 35.25 34.05
N ARG A 436 -17.07 34.75 33.72
CA ARG A 436 -16.69 33.33 33.79
C ARG A 436 -16.32 32.87 35.23
N ARG A 437 -16.55 33.68 36.27
CA ARG A 437 -16.19 33.45 37.70
C ARG A 437 -17.31 33.86 38.67
N ARG A 438 -17.21 33.56 39.98
CA ARG A 438 -18.14 34.04 41.03
C ARG A 438 -18.41 35.55 40.88
N VAL A 439 -19.64 36.05 41.09
CA VAL A 439 -19.88 37.50 41.20
C VAL A 439 -19.05 37.99 42.38
N LYS A 440 -17.92 38.64 42.09
CA LYS A 440 -17.16 39.35 43.12
C LYS A 440 -18.09 40.39 43.73
N ARG A 441 -18.02 40.60 45.04
CA ARG A 441 -18.89 41.54 45.78
C ARG A 441 -19.02 42.87 45.03
N GLU A 442 -17.92 43.40 44.51
CA GLU A 442 -17.81 44.63 43.69
C GLU A 442 -18.68 44.69 42.41
N ASN A 443 -19.10 43.55 41.86
CA ASN A 443 -19.88 43.43 40.61
C ASN A 443 -21.35 43.05 40.85
N SER A 444 -21.76 42.92 42.11
CA SER A 444 -23.14 42.67 42.49
C SER A 444 -24.06 43.84 42.15
N LEU A 445 -25.36 43.57 42.03
CA LEU A 445 -26.40 44.57 41.84
C LEU A 445 -26.33 45.62 42.95
N ALA A 446 -26.17 45.18 44.20
CA ALA A 446 -26.02 46.07 45.36
C ALA A 446 -24.85 47.03 45.24
N MET A 447 -23.69 46.58 44.73
CA MET A 447 -22.48 47.42 44.65
C MET A 447 -22.44 48.31 43.41
N LYS A 448 -22.83 47.79 42.23
CA LYS A 448 -22.75 48.55 40.97
C LYS A 448 -23.96 49.44 40.72
N LYS A 449 -25.14 49.08 41.25
CA LYS A 449 -26.39 49.84 41.07
C LYS A 449 -27.17 49.91 42.38
N PRO A 450 -26.62 50.55 43.44
CA PRO A 450 -27.23 50.57 44.77
C PRO A 450 -28.65 51.13 44.78
N GLU A 451 -28.91 52.18 43.99
CA GLU A 451 -30.26 52.79 43.91
C GLU A 451 -31.29 51.85 43.24
N VAL A 452 -30.86 51.00 42.31
CA VAL A 452 -31.73 49.97 41.73
C VAL A 452 -31.94 48.85 42.73
N ALA A 453 -30.89 48.47 43.48
CA ALA A 453 -30.94 47.43 44.50
C ALA A 453 -31.87 47.77 45.68
N LYS A 454 -32.02 49.06 46.04
CA LYS A 454 -33.00 49.50 47.07
C LYS A 454 -34.44 49.11 46.73
N GLN A 455 -34.77 49.06 45.43
CA GLN A 455 -36.10 48.68 44.96
C GLN A 455 -36.29 47.17 44.86
N TRP A 456 -35.36 46.36 45.36
CA TRP A 456 -35.49 44.90 45.36
C TRP A 456 -36.65 44.47 46.25
N HIS A 457 -37.50 43.56 45.75
CA HIS A 457 -38.63 43.10 46.57
C HIS A 457 -38.11 42.31 47.78
N PRO A 458 -38.57 42.63 49.01
CA PRO A 458 -37.99 42.07 50.25
C PRO A 458 -38.18 40.55 50.39
N THR A 459 -39.29 39.99 49.88
CA THR A 459 -39.65 38.58 50.12
C THR A 459 -39.79 37.69 48.87
N LYS A 460 -39.88 38.25 47.64
CA LYS A 460 -40.27 37.48 46.44
C LYS A 460 -39.12 36.90 45.62
N ASN A 461 -37.87 37.22 45.93
CA ASN A 461 -36.72 36.88 45.08
C ASN A 461 -35.86 35.71 45.57
N GLY A 462 -36.01 35.29 46.84
CA GLY A 462 -35.24 34.20 47.44
C GLY A 462 -33.70 34.39 47.46
N LYS A 463 -33.20 35.55 47.01
CA LYS A 463 -31.77 35.90 46.90
C LYS A 463 -31.56 37.36 47.25
N SER A 464 -30.37 37.65 47.78
CA SER A 464 -29.93 39.01 48.07
C SER A 464 -29.43 39.74 46.80
N PRO A 465 -29.62 41.06 46.69
CA PRO A 465 -28.98 41.89 45.65
C PRO A 465 -27.43 41.82 45.65
N PHE A 466 -26.80 41.34 46.73
CA PHE A 466 -25.35 41.07 46.77
C PHE A 466 -24.94 39.80 46.01
N GLU A 467 -25.90 38.91 45.72
CA GLU A 467 -25.66 37.62 45.06
C GLU A 467 -26.03 37.63 43.58
N VAL A 468 -26.69 38.70 43.12
CA VAL A 468 -27.16 38.87 41.74
C VAL A 468 -26.26 39.87 41.02
N GLY A 469 -25.84 39.56 39.78
CA GLY A 469 -25.03 40.48 38.98
C GLY A 469 -25.83 41.71 38.55
N ALA A 470 -25.20 42.89 38.52
CA ALA A 470 -25.87 44.16 38.16
C ALA A 470 -26.41 44.21 36.72
N TYR A 471 -25.97 43.27 35.88
CA TYR A 471 -26.40 43.10 34.49
C TYR A 471 -26.98 41.69 34.25
N ALA A 472 -27.47 41.02 35.29
CA ALA A 472 -28.21 39.77 35.17
C ALA A 472 -29.43 39.96 34.27
N ARG A 473 -29.78 38.90 33.52
CA ARG A 473 -30.91 38.90 32.58
C ARG A 473 -32.13 38.16 33.09
N LYS A 474 -31.98 37.34 34.13
CA LYS A 474 -33.10 36.77 34.86
C LYS A 474 -33.98 37.88 35.44
N GLU A 475 -35.29 37.69 35.37
CA GLU A 475 -36.25 38.61 35.98
C GLU A 475 -36.35 38.38 37.48
N TYR A 476 -36.47 39.49 38.20
CA TYR A 476 -36.64 39.53 39.63
C TYR A 476 -37.77 40.51 39.95
N TRP A 477 -38.42 40.31 41.09
CA TRP A 477 -39.46 41.18 41.62
C TRP A 477 -38.86 42.46 42.21
N TRP A 478 -39.49 43.58 41.93
CA TRP A 478 -39.12 44.89 42.44
C TRP A 478 -40.32 45.54 43.13
N LEU A 479 -40.07 46.38 44.13
CA LEU A 479 -41.08 47.14 44.85
C LEU A 479 -40.74 48.64 44.76
N CYS A 480 -41.69 49.45 44.31
CA CYS A 480 -41.50 50.89 44.18
C CYS A 480 -41.82 51.56 45.52
N GLU A 481 -40.79 52.06 46.22
CA GLU A 481 -40.97 52.77 47.50
C GLU A 481 -41.92 53.98 47.40
N LYS A 482 -42.02 54.63 46.23
CA LYS A 482 -42.85 55.83 46.05
C LYS A 482 -44.34 55.57 45.86
N CYS A 483 -44.71 54.41 45.31
CA CYS A 483 -46.11 54.16 44.93
C CYS A 483 -46.59 52.73 45.20
N GLY A 484 -45.79 51.90 45.87
CA GLY A 484 -46.10 50.51 46.21
C GLY A 484 -46.22 49.56 45.01
N HIS A 485 -45.93 50.01 43.80
CA HIS A 485 -46.08 49.17 42.61
C HIS A 485 -45.03 48.06 42.61
N GLU A 486 -45.48 46.82 42.45
CA GLU A 486 -44.65 45.63 42.32
C GLU A 486 -44.58 45.19 40.86
N TRP A 487 -43.39 44.84 40.37
CA TRP A 487 -43.22 44.36 38.99
C TRP A 487 -42.02 43.45 38.84
N GLU A 488 -42.04 42.62 37.78
CA GLU A 488 -40.89 41.83 37.36
C GLU A 488 -40.09 42.56 36.28
N ALA A 489 -38.77 42.50 36.39
CA ALA A 489 -37.83 42.94 35.36
C ALA A 489 -36.43 42.40 35.63
N SER A 490 -35.59 42.31 34.61
CA SER A 490 -34.17 41.97 34.79
C SER A 490 -33.30 43.17 35.23
N PRO A 491 -32.30 42.99 36.10
CA PRO A 491 -31.35 44.05 36.47
C PRO A 491 -30.69 44.77 35.29
N ASN A 492 -30.46 44.06 34.19
CA ASN A 492 -29.92 44.64 32.97
C ASN A 492 -30.89 45.61 32.28
N SER A 493 -32.21 45.35 32.32
CA SER A 493 -33.23 46.22 31.71
C SER A 493 -33.60 47.43 32.60
N ARG A 494 -33.20 47.43 33.87
CA ARG A 494 -33.39 48.53 34.83
C ARG A 494 -32.47 49.73 34.55
N ARG A 495 -32.72 50.43 33.43
CA ARG A 495 -32.04 51.70 33.06
C ARG A 495 -32.59 52.94 33.79
N SER A 496 -33.71 52.80 34.50
CA SER A 496 -34.38 53.88 35.20
C SER A 496 -34.91 53.40 36.55
N LEU A 497 -34.86 54.29 37.54
CA LEU A 497 -35.40 54.09 38.88
C LEU A 497 -36.93 54.28 38.95
N LYS A 498 -37.55 54.89 37.93
CA LYS A 498 -39.00 55.10 37.91
C LYS A 498 -39.70 53.83 37.43
N CYS A 499 -40.63 53.30 38.23
CA CYS A 499 -41.53 52.22 37.81
C CYS A 499 -42.50 52.73 36.73
N LYS A 500 -43.13 51.82 35.98
CA LYS A 500 -44.08 52.17 34.90
C LYS A 500 -45.22 53.07 35.41
N SER A 501 -45.78 52.76 36.58
CA SER A 501 -46.86 53.54 37.21
C SER A 501 -46.44 54.95 37.65
N CYS A 502 -45.18 55.15 38.06
CA CYS A 502 -44.66 56.48 38.32
C CYS A 502 -44.32 57.25 37.04
N LYS A 503 -43.95 56.57 35.95
CA LYS A 503 -43.71 57.21 34.65
C LYS A 503 -45.01 57.69 34.00
N SER A 504 -46.08 56.90 34.06
CA SER A 504 -47.39 57.29 33.51
C SER A 504 -48.04 58.47 34.26
N LYS A 505 -47.88 58.56 35.59
CA LYS A 505 -48.38 59.71 36.39
C LYS A 505 -47.66 61.04 36.09
N VAL A 506 -46.45 61.02 35.53
CA VAL A 506 -45.72 62.23 35.13
C VAL A 506 -46.22 62.74 33.77
N ASN A 507 -46.53 61.84 32.83
CA ASN A 507 -47.08 62.21 31.52
C ASN A 507 -48.49 62.81 31.60
N ALA A 508 -49.27 62.44 32.63
CA ALA A 508 -50.62 63.00 32.86
C ALA A 508 -50.63 64.44 33.42
N ARG A 509 -49.48 64.98 33.86
CA ARG A 509 -49.37 66.36 34.40
C ARG A 509 -48.83 67.38 33.37
N GLY A 510 -48.56 66.95 32.13
CA GLY A 510 -48.07 67.81 31.04
C GLY A 510 -49.16 68.36 30.11
N TRP A 511 -50.44 68.13 30.42
CA TRP A 511 -51.59 68.71 29.73
C TRP A 511 -52.47 69.43 30.75
N ARG A 512 -52.02 70.59 31.22
CA ARG A 512 -52.84 71.66 31.79
C ARG A 512 -52.18 73.00 31.50
#